data_AF-A0A7V5S7D9-F1
#
_entry.id   AF-A0A7V5S7D9-F1
#
_cell.length_a   1.000
_cell.length_b   1.000
_cell.length_c   1.000
_cell.angle_alpha   90.00
_cell.angle_beta   90.00
_cell.angle_gamma   90.00
#
_symmetry.space_group_name_H-M   'P 1'
#
loop_
_entity.id
_entity.type
_entity.pdbx_description
1 polymer ?
#
loop_
_entity_poly.entity_id
_entity_poly.type
_entity_poly.pdbx_seq_one_letter_code
_entity_poly.pdbx_strand_id
1 'polypeptide(L)'
;MTTNIHPIIVHFPIALFLTGFALDVIGHLFQRETLKRVGLILIVLGALGALAAMLSGQLAEESVEERLSGAGERVLDTHEDLGKLTAYLLLAIAAIRLILAASWLSRWRWAAGAALAIYFIAGVLGVGALTATGYYGGELVYRYGAGVQLSQPALGSSGDQTTLPLPPPGRDDDDDD
;
A
#
# COMPACT_ATOMS: atom_id res chain seq x y z
N MET A 1 -20.75 -5.86 -4.80
CA MET A 1 -19.79 -5.74 -3.69
C MET A 1 -18.56 -6.53 -4.09
N THR A 2 -17.57 -5.87 -4.70
CA THR A 2 -16.28 -6.51 -5.00
C THR A 2 -15.42 -6.38 -3.74
N THR A 3 -15.04 -7.49 -3.14
CA THR A 3 -14.07 -7.49 -2.03
C THR A 3 -12.73 -7.04 -2.61
N ASN A 4 -12.23 -5.89 -2.16
CA ASN A 4 -10.92 -5.39 -2.55
C ASN A 4 -9.83 -6.28 -1.93
N ILE A 5 -9.26 -7.18 -2.72
CA ILE A 5 -8.18 -8.09 -2.28
C ILE A 5 -6.81 -7.40 -2.28
N HIS A 6 -6.67 -6.28 -2.98
CA HIS A 6 -5.41 -5.55 -3.12
C HIS A 6 -4.74 -5.23 -1.77
N PRO A 7 -5.44 -4.70 -0.75
CA PRO A 7 -4.85 -4.44 0.57
C PRO A 7 -4.28 -5.69 1.27
N ILE A 8 -4.77 -6.89 0.94
CA ILE A 8 -4.20 -8.14 1.46
C ILE A 8 -2.89 -8.45 0.73
N ILE A 9 -2.89 -8.29 -0.60
CA ILE A 9 -1.75 -8.64 -1.46
C ILE A 9 -0.55 -7.75 -1.20
N VAL A 10 -0.74 -6.46 -0.87
CA VAL A 10 0.37 -5.51 -0.63
C VAL A 10 1.26 -5.85 0.58
N HIS A 11 0.80 -6.67 1.52
CA HIS A 11 1.61 -7.05 2.69
C HIS A 11 2.78 -7.97 2.31
N PHE A 12 2.58 -8.83 1.32
CA PHE A 12 3.59 -9.78 0.85
C PHE A 12 4.84 -9.10 0.30
N PRO A 13 4.77 -8.19 -0.71
CA PRO A 13 5.97 -7.53 -1.22
C PRO A 13 6.74 -6.79 -0.14
N ILE A 14 6.03 -6.11 0.78
CA ILE A 14 6.65 -5.37 1.89
C ILE A 14 7.46 -6.32 2.78
N ALA A 15 6.81 -7.34 3.33
CA ALA A 15 7.46 -8.25 4.27
C ALA A 15 8.58 -9.06 3.61
N LEU A 16 8.33 -9.62 2.41
CA LEU A 16 9.26 -10.49 1.72
C LEU A 16 10.49 -9.73 1.22
N PHE A 17 10.31 -8.56 0.59
CA PHE A 17 11.44 -7.81 0.06
C PHE A 17 12.31 -7.24 1.18
N LEU A 18 11.72 -6.63 2.22
CA LEU A 18 12.48 -6.10 3.36
C LEU A 18 13.28 -7.19 4.07
N THR A 19 12.63 -8.32 4.37
CA THR A 19 13.28 -9.46 5.02
C THR A 19 14.37 -10.04 4.12
N GLY A 20 14.06 -10.26 2.84
CA GLY A 20 14.99 -10.80 1.87
C GLY A 20 16.24 -9.94 1.70
N PHE A 21 16.06 -8.63 1.56
CA PHE A 21 17.16 -7.68 1.44
C PHE A 21 18.00 -7.61 2.71
N ALA A 22 17.38 -7.59 3.89
CA ALA A 22 18.10 -7.61 5.16
C ALA A 22 18.93 -8.89 5.33
N LEU A 23 18.35 -10.06 5.06
CA LEU A 23 19.08 -11.34 5.13
C LEU A 23 20.22 -11.39 4.11
N ASP A 24 20.03 -10.84 2.90
CA ASP A 24 21.08 -10.83 1.89
C ASP A 24 22.24 -9.89 2.28
N VAL A 25 21.96 -8.71 2.85
CA VAL A 25 22.97 -7.80 3.43
C VAL A 25 23.76 -8.51 4.55
N ILE A 26 23.05 -9.10 5.52
CA ILE A 26 23.67 -9.84 6.64
C ILE A 26 24.49 -11.02 6.10
N GLY A 27 23.97 -11.75 5.13
CA GLY A 27 24.65 -12.87 4.47
C GLY A 27 25.96 -12.45 3.82
N HIS A 28 26.01 -11.29 3.18
CA HIS A 28 27.25 -10.75 2.61
C HIS A 28 28.19 -10.18 3.66
N LEU A 29 27.70 -9.53 4.71
CA LEU A 29 28.54 -8.98 5.79
C LEU A 29 29.24 -10.09 6.59
N PHE A 30 28.51 -11.16 6.93
CA PHE A 30 29.02 -12.28 7.74
C PHE A 30 29.46 -13.49 6.91
N GLN A 31 29.50 -13.37 5.58
CA GLN A 31 29.89 -14.44 4.65
C GLN A 31 29.08 -15.75 4.86
N ARG A 32 27.78 -15.63 5.16
CA ARG A 32 26.88 -16.76 5.42
C ARG A 32 26.09 -17.12 4.16
N GLU A 33 26.48 -18.20 3.50
CA GLU A 33 25.89 -18.63 2.23
C GLU A 33 24.38 -18.95 2.33
N THR A 34 23.94 -19.56 3.44
CA THR A 34 22.51 -19.83 3.69
C THR A 34 21.68 -18.55 3.69
N LEU A 35 22.17 -17.49 4.35
CA LEU A 35 21.47 -16.21 4.42
C LEU A 35 21.38 -15.52 3.05
N LYS A 36 22.45 -15.59 2.24
CA LYS A 36 22.45 -15.08 0.86
C LYS A 36 21.41 -15.80 -0.02
N ARG A 37 21.29 -17.12 0.12
CA ARG A 37 20.32 -17.93 -0.64
C ARG A 37 18.88 -17.66 -0.23
N VAL A 38 18.61 -17.65 1.07
CA VAL A 38 17.28 -17.33 1.59
C VAL A 38 16.90 -15.89 1.23
N GLY A 39 17.84 -14.94 1.37
CA GLY A 39 17.64 -13.55 0.98
C GLY A 39 17.27 -13.40 -0.50
N LEU A 40 18.00 -14.07 -1.40
CA LEU A 40 17.68 -14.10 -2.83
C LEU A 40 16.26 -14.63 -3.10
N ILE A 41 15.88 -15.76 -2.48
CA ILE A 41 14.55 -16.35 -2.69
C ILE A 41 13.46 -15.36 -2.25
N LEU A 42 13.62 -14.75 -1.08
CA LEU A 42 12.67 -13.78 -0.55
C LEU A 42 12.58 -12.50 -1.39
N ILE A 43 13.71 -12.00 -1.93
CA ILE A 43 13.71 -10.87 -2.86
C ILE A 43 12.91 -11.18 -4.12
N VAL A 44 13.11 -12.38 -4.70
CA VAL A 44 12.37 -12.81 -5.89
C VAL A 44 10.87 -12.92 -5.57
N LEU A 45 10.51 -13.56 -4.46
CA LEU A 45 9.11 -13.67 -4.05
C LEU A 45 8.49 -12.29 -3.74
N GLY A 46 9.25 -11.38 -3.13
CA GLY A 46 8.82 -10.01 -2.87
C GLY A 46 8.57 -9.23 -4.15
N ALA A 47 9.45 -9.36 -5.16
CA ALA A 47 9.26 -8.73 -6.46
C ALA A 47 8.03 -9.28 -7.21
N LEU A 48 7.81 -10.60 -7.17
CA LEU A 48 6.60 -11.23 -7.73
C LEU A 48 5.34 -10.80 -6.97
N GLY A 49 5.43 -10.68 -5.65
CA GLY A 49 4.36 -10.13 -4.81
C GLY A 49 4.04 -8.67 -5.17
N ALA A 50 5.03 -7.87 -5.53
CA ALA A 50 4.85 -6.48 -5.93
C ALA A 50 4.15 -6.39 -7.29
N LEU A 51 4.51 -7.28 -8.23
CA LEU A 51 3.81 -7.40 -9.50
C LEU A 51 2.35 -7.81 -9.29
N ALA A 52 2.09 -8.79 -8.42
CA ALA A 52 0.72 -9.20 -8.08
C ALA A 52 -0.07 -8.05 -7.42
N ALA A 53 0.57 -7.30 -6.52
CA ALA A 53 -0.01 -6.11 -5.89
C ALA A 53 -0.39 -5.06 -6.93
N MET A 54 0.53 -4.71 -7.84
CA MET A 54 0.30 -3.77 -8.94
C MET A 54 -0.91 -4.18 -9.78
N LEU A 55 -0.94 -5.43 -10.27
CA LEU A 55 -2.03 -5.92 -11.12
C LEU A 55 -3.37 -5.94 -10.37
N SER A 56 -3.38 -6.36 -9.11
CA SER A 56 -4.61 -6.33 -8.31
C SER A 56 -5.09 -4.92 -7.97
N GLY A 57 -4.19 -3.94 -7.89
CA GLY A 57 -4.51 -2.53 -7.67
C GLY A 57 -5.22 -1.93 -8.88
N GLN A 58 -4.69 -2.17 -10.08
CA GLN A 58 -5.30 -1.73 -11.34
C GLN A 58 -6.71 -2.29 -11.54
N LEU A 59 -6.96 -3.53 -11.09
CA LEU A 59 -8.30 -4.13 -11.13
C LEU A 59 -9.28 -3.51 -10.12
N ALA A 60 -8.78 -2.85 -9.07
CA ALA A 60 -9.58 -2.25 -8.01
C ALA A 60 -9.81 -0.75 -8.20
N GLU A 61 -8.97 -0.09 -9.00
CA GLU A 61 -8.87 1.36 -9.16
C GLU A 61 -10.19 2.03 -9.51
N GLU A 62 -10.82 1.63 -10.62
CA GLU A 62 -12.07 2.23 -11.12
C GLU A 62 -13.19 2.22 -10.05
N SER A 63 -13.26 1.16 -9.25
CA SER A 63 -14.27 1.02 -8.18
C SER A 63 -14.02 1.90 -6.95
N VAL A 64 -12.78 2.37 -6.77
CA VAL A 64 -12.35 3.20 -5.65
C VAL A 64 -12.34 4.67 -6.06
N GLU A 65 -11.89 4.98 -7.28
CA GLU A 65 -11.74 6.33 -7.82
C GLU A 65 -13.07 7.10 -7.79
N GLU A 66 -14.17 6.51 -8.27
CA GLU A 66 -15.51 7.14 -8.30
C GLU A 66 -16.02 7.58 -6.91
N ARG A 67 -15.44 7.06 -5.84
CA ARG A 67 -15.86 7.31 -4.45
C ARG A 67 -14.95 8.29 -3.72
N LEU A 68 -13.85 8.70 -4.34
CA LEU A 68 -12.89 9.62 -3.75
C LEU A 68 -13.27 11.08 -4.02
N SER A 69 -12.78 11.97 -3.17
CA SER A 69 -12.75 13.40 -3.49
C SER A 69 -11.64 13.69 -4.51
N GLY A 70 -11.69 14.80 -5.23
CA GLY A 70 -10.62 15.17 -6.17
C GLY A 70 -9.23 15.38 -5.54
N ALA A 71 -9.13 15.54 -4.22
CA ALA A 71 -7.85 15.46 -3.51
C ALA A 71 -7.40 14.02 -3.27
N GLY A 72 -8.34 13.11 -3.00
CA GLY A 72 -8.11 11.68 -2.88
C GLY A 72 -7.70 11.02 -4.19
N GLU A 73 -8.32 11.41 -5.31
CA GLU A 73 -7.94 10.96 -6.67
C GLU A 73 -6.46 11.25 -6.96
N ARG A 74 -5.97 12.46 -6.69
CA ARG A 74 -4.54 12.79 -6.89
C ARG A 74 -3.59 11.93 -6.05
N VAL A 75 -4.02 11.57 -4.84
CA VAL A 75 -3.26 10.67 -3.97
C VAL A 75 -3.32 9.24 -4.51
N LEU A 76 -4.44 8.84 -5.12
CA LEU A 76 -4.61 7.55 -5.79
C LEU A 76 -3.66 7.45 -6.98
N ASP A 77 -3.64 8.45 -7.86
CA ASP A 77 -2.72 8.52 -9.00
C ASP A 77 -1.26 8.41 -8.55
N THR A 78 -0.90 9.17 -7.50
CA THR A 78 0.46 9.16 -6.95
C THR A 78 0.82 7.78 -6.39
N HIS A 79 -0.11 7.12 -5.69
CA HIS A 79 0.07 5.77 -5.18
C HIS A 79 0.21 4.75 -6.32
N GLU A 80 -0.59 4.86 -7.37
CA GLU A 80 -0.60 3.96 -8.51
C GLU A 80 0.72 4.06 -9.29
N ASP A 81 1.17 5.28 -9.59
CA ASP A 81 2.45 5.54 -10.27
C ASP A 81 3.65 5.04 -9.46
N LEU A 82 3.66 5.31 -8.15
CA LEU A 82 4.69 4.77 -7.26
C LEU A 82 4.61 3.24 -7.15
N GLY A 83 3.41 2.67 -7.17
CA GLY A 83 3.20 1.22 -7.18
C GLY A 83 3.81 0.56 -8.42
N LYS A 84 3.54 1.11 -9.61
CA LYS A 84 4.14 0.65 -10.88
C LYS A 84 5.66 0.78 -10.85
N LEU A 85 6.17 1.96 -10.48
CA LEU A 85 7.61 2.22 -10.39
C LEU A 85 8.29 1.22 -9.43
N THR A 86 7.69 1.03 -8.26
CA THR A 86 8.20 0.11 -7.24
C THR A 86 8.19 -1.33 -7.75
N ALA A 87 7.12 -1.80 -8.37
CA ALA A 87 7.05 -3.16 -8.90
C ALA A 87 8.15 -3.42 -9.95
N TYR A 88 8.33 -2.51 -10.91
CA TYR A 88 9.38 -2.64 -11.93
C TYR A 88 10.79 -2.54 -11.32
N LEU A 89 11.00 -1.65 -10.37
CA LEU A 89 12.28 -1.51 -9.67
C LEU A 89 12.63 -2.79 -8.91
N LEU A 90 11.69 -3.37 -8.16
CA LEU A 90 11.89 -4.62 -7.43
C LEU A 90 12.17 -5.81 -8.36
N LEU A 91 11.47 -5.89 -9.49
CA LEU A 91 11.74 -6.90 -10.52
C LEU A 91 13.15 -6.74 -11.11
N ALA A 92 13.59 -5.51 -11.39
CA ALA A 92 14.94 -5.24 -11.87
C ALA A 92 16.00 -5.63 -10.82
N ILE A 93 15.79 -5.28 -9.55
CA ILE A 93 16.69 -5.66 -8.44
C ILE A 93 16.78 -7.18 -8.31
N ALA A 94 15.65 -7.90 -8.36
CA ALA A 94 15.61 -9.35 -8.32
C ALA A 94 16.35 -9.98 -9.51
N ALA A 95 16.16 -9.46 -10.71
CA ALA A 95 16.87 -9.90 -11.92
C ALA A 95 18.38 -9.70 -11.81
N ILE A 96 18.83 -8.51 -11.38
CA ILE A 96 20.24 -8.22 -11.14
C ILE A 96 20.82 -9.21 -10.12
N ARG A 97 20.09 -9.47 -9.04
CA ARG A 97 20.55 -10.38 -7.98
C ARG A 97 20.66 -11.84 -8.43
N LEU A 98 19.73 -12.29 -9.28
CA LEU A 98 19.77 -13.60 -9.93
C LEU A 98 20.96 -13.72 -10.89
N ILE A 99 21.20 -12.69 -11.71
CA ILE A 99 22.36 -12.63 -12.60
C ILE A 99 23.66 -12.69 -11.79
N LEU A 100 23.75 -11.96 -10.68
CA LEU A 100 24.93 -12.00 -9.80
C LEU A 100 25.14 -13.38 -9.18
N ALA A 101 24.06 -14.05 -8.76
CA ALA A 101 24.15 -15.42 -8.24
C ALA A 101 24.66 -16.41 -9.29
N ALA A 102 24.19 -16.30 -10.53
CA ALA A 102 24.64 -17.15 -11.64
C ALA A 102 26.08 -16.81 -12.10
N SER A 103 26.43 -15.52 -12.09
CA SER A 103 27.73 -14.99 -12.54
C SER A 103 28.85 -15.23 -11.53
N TRP A 104 28.53 -15.54 -10.28
CA TRP A 104 29.51 -15.86 -9.23
C TRP A 104 30.37 -17.09 -9.57
N LEU A 105 29.97 -17.89 -10.56
CA LEU A 105 30.75 -19.00 -11.11
C LEU A 105 31.76 -18.58 -12.19
N SER A 106 31.80 -17.30 -12.60
CA SER A 106 32.60 -16.80 -13.73
C SER A 106 33.88 -16.07 -13.31
N ARG A 107 34.85 -16.04 -14.24
CA ARG A 107 36.25 -15.57 -14.10
C ARG A 107 36.40 -14.05 -13.82
N TRP A 108 35.34 -13.26 -13.81
CA TRP A 108 35.37 -11.79 -13.78
C TRP A 108 35.10 -11.18 -12.39
N ARG A 109 36.02 -11.42 -11.46
CA ARG A 109 35.88 -11.04 -10.04
C ARG A 109 35.75 -9.54 -9.77
N TRP A 110 36.32 -8.68 -10.62
CA TRP A 110 36.31 -7.22 -10.43
C TRP A 110 34.96 -6.61 -10.84
N ALA A 111 34.40 -7.03 -11.97
CA ALA A 111 33.07 -6.62 -12.41
C ALA A 111 31.97 -7.08 -11.43
N ALA A 112 32.16 -8.23 -10.77
CA ALA A 112 31.25 -8.73 -9.75
C ALA A 112 31.15 -7.82 -8.52
N GLY A 113 32.24 -7.15 -8.12
CA GLY A 113 32.24 -6.22 -6.98
C GLY A 113 31.42 -4.95 -7.25
N ALA A 114 31.63 -4.32 -8.42
CA ALA A 114 30.88 -3.13 -8.81
C ALA A 114 29.39 -3.42 -8.99
N ALA A 115 29.05 -4.54 -9.64
CA ALA A 115 27.66 -4.95 -9.83
C ALA A 115 26.97 -5.26 -8.49
N LEU A 116 27.67 -5.86 -7.53
CA LEU A 116 27.14 -6.09 -6.19
C LEU A 116 26.89 -4.77 -5.44
N ALA A 117 27.77 -3.78 -5.57
CA ALA A 117 27.55 -2.46 -4.98
C ALA A 117 26.33 -1.76 -5.59
N ILE A 118 26.18 -1.79 -6.91
CA ILE A 118 25.01 -1.26 -7.62
C ILE A 118 23.73 -1.95 -7.14
N TYR A 119 23.75 -3.27 -6.99
CA TYR A 119 22.64 -4.04 -6.46
C TYR A 119 22.22 -3.57 -5.06
N PHE A 120 23.17 -3.38 -4.12
CA PHE A 120 22.82 -2.93 -2.77
C PHE A 120 22.27 -1.50 -2.75
N ILE A 121 22.83 -0.60 -3.55
CA ILE A 121 22.30 0.76 -3.72
C ILE A 121 20.86 0.70 -4.26
N ALA A 122 20.64 -0.08 -5.32
CA ALA A 122 19.31 -0.29 -5.88
C ALA A 122 18.35 -0.91 -4.86
N GLY A 123 18.81 -1.84 -4.02
CA GLY A 123 18.03 -2.43 -2.94
C GLY A 123 17.56 -1.41 -1.91
N VAL A 124 18.44 -0.50 -1.48
CA VAL A 124 18.07 0.62 -0.58
C VAL A 124 17.04 1.54 -1.24
N LEU A 125 17.21 1.86 -2.53
CA LEU A 125 16.23 2.63 -3.29
C LEU A 125 14.89 1.88 -3.39
N GLY A 126 14.92 0.56 -3.58
CA GLY A 126 13.74 -0.30 -3.58
C GLY A 126 12.99 -0.26 -2.25
N VAL A 127 13.70 -0.33 -1.12
CA VAL A 127 13.11 -0.15 0.22
C VAL A 127 12.45 1.22 0.37
N GLY A 128 13.11 2.29 -0.11
CA GLY A 128 12.57 3.64 -0.10
C GLY A 128 11.29 3.76 -0.93
N ALA A 129 11.30 3.25 -2.16
CA ALA A 129 10.14 3.25 -3.06
C ALA A 129 8.96 2.46 -2.48
N LEU A 130 9.22 1.30 -1.87
CA LEU A 130 8.21 0.48 -1.21
C LEU A 130 7.58 1.20 -0.01
N THR A 131 8.40 1.90 0.78
CA THR A 131 7.95 2.71 1.92
C THR A 131 7.10 3.88 1.45
N ALA A 132 7.53 4.61 0.41
CA ALA A 132 6.78 5.72 -0.16
C ALA A 132 5.43 5.26 -0.73
N THR A 133 5.41 4.15 -1.46
CA THR A 133 4.18 3.54 -1.99
C THR A 133 3.23 3.17 -0.86
N GLY A 134 3.74 2.53 0.19
CA GLY A 134 2.96 2.17 1.37
C GLY A 134 2.43 3.38 2.14
N TYR A 135 3.19 4.49 2.20
CA TYR A 135 2.74 5.73 2.81
C TYR A 135 1.50 6.30 2.11
N TYR A 136 1.54 6.45 0.78
CA TYR A 136 0.38 6.94 0.03
C TYR A 136 -0.79 5.96 0.05
N GLY A 137 -0.53 4.65 0.06
CA GLY A 137 -1.57 3.62 0.23
C GLY A 137 -2.26 3.73 1.60
N GLY A 138 -1.49 3.99 2.66
CA GLY A 138 -2.05 4.29 3.98
C GLY A 138 -2.83 5.60 3.98
N GLU A 139 -2.33 6.64 3.32
CA GLU A 139 -3.01 7.92 3.21
C GLU A 139 -4.39 7.79 2.54
N LEU A 140 -4.49 7.00 1.46
CA LEU A 140 -5.76 6.68 0.80
C LEU A 140 -6.78 6.07 1.76
N VAL A 141 -6.38 5.07 2.54
CA VAL A 141 -7.27 4.36 3.45
C VAL A 141 -7.65 5.25 4.64
N TYR A 142 -6.66 5.86 5.30
CA TYR A 142 -6.87 6.54 6.58
C TYR A 142 -7.38 7.97 6.45
N ARG A 143 -7.01 8.72 5.40
CA ARG A 143 -7.48 10.10 5.20
C ARG A 143 -8.69 10.18 4.27
N TYR A 144 -8.71 9.35 3.23
CA TYR A 144 -9.72 9.46 2.17
C TYR A 144 -10.74 8.31 2.16
N GLY A 145 -10.60 7.33 3.05
CA GLY A 145 -11.57 6.25 3.19
C GLY A 145 -11.61 5.28 2.00
N ALA A 146 -10.50 5.15 1.25
CA ALA A 146 -10.42 4.18 0.17
C ALA A 146 -10.66 2.76 0.69
N GLY A 147 -11.62 2.05 0.10
CA GLY A 147 -11.94 0.65 0.46
C GLY A 147 -12.71 0.46 1.77
N VAL A 148 -13.15 1.53 2.45
CA VAL A 148 -14.04 1.44 3.62
C VAL A 148 -15.45 1.97 3.30
N GLN A 149 -16.47 1.25 3.75
CA GLN A 149 -17.82 1.80 3.84
C GLN A 149 -17.88 2.61 5.14
N LEU A 150 -17.92 3.94 5.02
CA LEU A 150 -18.35 4.77 6.14
C LEU A 150 -19.82 4.42 6.41
N SER A 151 -20.08 3.55 7.37
CA SER A 151 -21.41 3.45 7.96
C SER A 151 -21.71 4.82 8.55
N GLN A 152 -22.59 5.60 7.91
CA GLN A 152 -23.11 6.80 8.55
C GLN A 152 -23.69 6.35 9.90
N PRO A 153 -23.28 6.96 11.03
CA PRO A 153 -24.04 6.84 12.25
C PRO A 153 -25.47 7.25 11.89
N ALA A 154 -26.46 6.44 12.25
CA ALA A 154 -27.87 6.74 12.04
C ALA A 154 -28.24 7.99 12.86
N LEU A 155 -27.85 9.17 12.37
CA LEU A 155 -28.19 10.48 12.90
C LEU A 155 -28.93 11.20 11.77
N GLY A 156 -30.23 10.95 11.67
CA GLY A 156 -31.12 11.76 10.85
C GLY A 156 -32.08 11.03 9.91
N SER A 157 -32.81 10.02 10.38
CA SER A 157 -34.09 9.66 9.75
C SER A 157 -35.18 9.29 10.77
N SER A 158 -35.08 9.80 12.00
CA SER A 158 -36.22 9.86 12.92
C SER A 158 -36.92 11.19 12.71
N GLY A 159 -37.66 11.28 11.59
CA GLY A 159 -38.72 12.26 11.45
C GLY A 159 -39.87 11.91 12.39
N ASP A 160 -39.65 12.02 13.70
CA ASP A 160 -40.73 12.11 14.66
C ASP A 160 -41.05 13.59 14.82
N GLN A 161 -42.05 14.05 14.07
CA GLN A 161 -42.69 15.32 14.35
C GLN A 161 -43.42 15.19 15.67
N THR A 162 -42.69 15.35 16.77
CA THR A 162 -43.29 15.74 18.05
C THR A 162 -43.87 17.14 17.84
N THR A 163 -45.12 17.16 17.40
CA THR A 163 -45.97 18.34 17.44
C THR A 163 -45.94 18.87 18.86
N LEU A 164 -45.35 20.06 19.06
CA LEU A 164 -45.46 20.78 20.32
C LEU A 164 -46.97 20.98 20.58
N PRO A 165 -47.50 20.60 21.75
CA PRO A 165 -48.88 20.88 22.09
C PRO A 165 -49.10 22.39 21.99
N LEU A 166 -50.16 22.80 21.30
CA LEU A 166 -50.57 24.20 21.25
C LEU A 166 -50.75 24.73 22.67
N PRO A 167 -50.32 25.97 22.97
CA PRO A 167 -50.60 26.59 24.26
C PRO A 167 -52.12 26.64 24.47
N PRO A 168 -52.60 26.44 25.72
CA PRO A 168 -54.03 26.49 26.01
C PRO A 168 -54.60 27.84 25.60
N PRO A 169 -55.84 27.87 25.06
CA PRO A 169 -56.49 29.14 24.73
C PRO A 169 -56.57 30.01 25.98
N GLY A 170 -56.21 31.29 25.82
CA GLY A 170 -56.32 32.29 26.87
C GLY A 170 -57.73 32.29 27.44
N ARG A 171 -57.85 32.35 28.76
CA ARG A 171 -59.13 32.65 29.39
C ARG A 171 -59.45 34.09 29.06
N ASP A 172 -60.51 34.29 28.31
CA ASP A 172 -61.20 35.58 28.25
C ASP A 172 -61.85 35.74 29.63
N ASP A 173 -61.19 36.52 30.49
CA ASP A 173 -61.75 36.97 31.76
C ASP A 173 -62.79 38.04 31.44
N ASP A 174 -64.00 37.59 31.10
CA ASP A 174 -65.19 38.45 31.06
C ASP A 174 -65.62 38.73 32.51
N ASP A 175 -65.17 39.88 33.01
CA ASP A 175 -65.66 40.53 34.21
C ASP A 175 -67.12 40.95 34.00
N ASP A 176 -68.06 40.33 34.71
CA ASP A 176 -69.43 40.82 34.88
C ASP A 176 -69.72 41.04 36.38
N ASP A 177 -70.10 42.29 36.69
CA ASP A 177 -70.57 42.84 37.97
C ASP A 177 -71.86 42.17 38.52
#